data_AF-A0A2A4RS71-F1
#
_entry.id   AF-A0A2A4RS71-F1
#
_cell.length_a   1.000
_cell.length_b   1.000
_cell.length_c   1.000
_cell.angle_alpha   90.00
_cell.angle_beta   90.00
_cell.angle_gamma   90.00
#
_symmetry.space_group_name_H-M   'P 1'
#
loop_
_entity.id
_entity.type
_entity.pdbx_description
1 polymer ?
#
loop_
_entity_poly.entity_id
_entity_poly.type
_entity_poly.pdbx_seq_one_letter_code
_entity_poly.pdbx_strand_id
1 'polypeptide(L)'
;MSNNLDLNYIIANISIENSFERNLFNDGLFVKIFKMSDFRATPEGYFEGTDEVLSSYLVSVSPDGNYVSSKLYKIKGILNPKIIDVIGLAYPTFQIKIEYGAYNNRKIELLEFD
;
A
#
# COMPACT_ATOMS: atom_id res chain seq x y z
N MET A 1 -18.53 -18.41 -8.41
CA MET A 1 -18.48 -16.97 -8.78
C MET A 1 -18.13 -16.03 -7.61
N SER A 2 -17.97 -16.50 -6.36
CA SER A 2 -17.64 -15.62 -5.20
C SER A 2 -16.21 -15.06 -5.21
N ASN A 3 -15.23 -15.77 -5.79
CA ASN A 3 -13.83 -15.31 -5.87
C ASN A 3 -13.60 -14.10 -6.79
N ASN A 4 -14.59 -13.68 -7.58
CA ASN A 4 -14.40 -12.60 -8.55
C ASN A 4 -14.70 -11.21 -7.97
N LEU A 5 -15.55 -11.09 -6.93
CA LEU A 5 -15.98 -9.77 -6.45
C LEU A 5 -14.86 -9.01 -5.75
N ASP A 6 -14.03 -9.70 -4.96
CA ASP A 6 -12.90 -9.08 -4.26
C ASP A 6 -11.78 -8.70 -5.22
N LEU A 7 -11.50 -9.56 -6.20
CA LEU A 7 -10.54 -9.27 -7.25
C LEU A 7 -11.01 -8.10 -8.11
N ASN A 8 -12.27 -8.11 -8.55
CA ASN A 8 -12.88 -7.00 -9.30
C ASN A 8 -12.80 -5.71 -8.50
N TYR A 9 -13.06 -5.77 -7.18
CA TYR A 9 -12.93 -4.61 -6.31
C TYR A 9 -11.49 -4.08 -6.27
N ILE A 10 -10.50 -4.96 -6.13
CA ILE A 10 -9.09 -4.55 -6.12
C ILE A 10 -8.71 -3.93 -7.47
N ILE A 11 -8.98 -4.63 -8.58
CA ILE A 11 -8.61 -4.18 -9.93
C ILE A 11 -9.28 -2.84 -10.28
N ALA A 12 -10.56 -2.67 -9.93
CA ALA A 12 -11.30 -1.45 -10.25
C ALA A 12 -10.81 -0.23 -9.46
N ASN A 13 -10.15 -0.43 -8.31
CA ASN A 13 -9.79 0.66 -7.40
C ASN A 13 -8.28 0.90 -7.28
N ILE A 14 -7.43 0.08 -7.91
CA ILE A 14 -5.99 0.25 -7.89
C ILE A 14 -5.55 1.37 -8.85
N SER A 15 -4.63 2.22 -8.39
CA SER A 15 -4.02 3.27 -9.20
C SER A 15 -2.60 2.86 -9.58
N ILE A 16 -2.43 2.38 -10.80
CA ILE A 16 -1.14 1.89 -11.32
C ILE A 16 -0.16 3.04 -11.53
N GLU A 17 -0.64 4.19 -11.99
CA GLU A 17 0.17 5.39 -12.26
C GLU A 17 0.86 5.94 -11.00
N ASN A 18 0.31 5.67 -9.82
CA ASN A 18 0.84 6.10 -8.53
C ASN A 18 1.53 4.95 -7.78
N SER A 19 2.05 3.96 -8.50
CA SER A 19 2.83 2.89 -7.88
C SER A 19 4.23 3.36 -7.51
N PHE A 20 4.75 2.80 -6.42
CA PHE A 20 6.12 2.99 -5.95
C PHE A 20 6.85 1.66 -6.07
N GLU A 21 8.09 1.69 -6.53
CA GLU A 21 8.93 0.50 -6.65
C GLU A 21 10.32 0.75 -6.09
N ARG A 22 10.89 -0.27 -5.46
CA ARG A 22 12.26 -0.24 -4.98
C ARG A 22 12.85 -1.63 -4.86
N ASN A 23 14.10 -1.75 -5.29
CA ASN A 23 14.91 -2.92 -5.07
C ASN A 23 15.76 -2.70 -3.81
N LEU A 24 15.83 -3.73 -2.97
CA LEU A 24 16.62 -3.77 -1.75
C LEU A 24 17.67 -4.89 -1.86
N PHE A 25 18.71 -4.80 -1.04
CA PHE A 25 19.74 -5.85 -0.91
C PHE A 25 20.39 -6.26 -2.23
N ASN A 26 20.78 -5.29 -3.07
CA ASN A 26 21.37 -5.52 -4.41
C ASN A 26 20.50 -6.45 -5.28
N ASP A 27 19.25 -6.05 -5.48
CA ASP A 27 18.25 -6.80 -6.26
C ASP A 27 17.89 -8.18 -5.68
N GLY A 28 18.17 -8.40 -4.38
CA GLY A 28 17.72 -9.59 -3.65
C GLY A 28 16.27 -9.52 -3.17
N LEU A 29 15.66 -8.34 -3.19
CA LEU A 29 14.25 -8.15 -2.83
C LEU A 29 13.63 -6.99 -3.61
N PHE A 30 12.52 -7.27 -4.30
CA PHE A 30 11.78 -6.32 -5.11
C PHE A 30 10.48 -5.98 -4.39
N VAL A 31 10.32 -4.71 -4.02
CA VAL A 31 9.15 -4.19 -3.32
C VAL A 31 8.36 -3.29 -4.26
N LYS A 32 7.09 -3.61 -4.52
CA LYS A 32 6.18 -2.81 -5.32
C LYS A 32 4.93 -2.46 -4.52
N ILE A 33 4.61 -1.18 -4.46
CA ILE A 33 3.51 -0.65 -3.66
C ILE A 33 2.50 0.02 -4.58
N PHE A 34 1.24 -0.39 -4.48
CA PHE A 34 0.15 0.17 -5.26
C PHE A 34 -0.85 0.85 -4.34
N LYS A 35 -1.22 2.09 -4.66
CA LYS A 35 -2.32 2.79 -4.00
C LYS A 35 -3.65 2.24 -4.53
N MET A 36 -4.62 2.05 -3.66
CA MET A 36 -6.01 1.85 -4.06
C MET A 36 -6.95 2.74 -3.26
N SER A 37 -8.04 3.18 -3.87
CA SER A 37 -9.17 3.75 -3.13
C SER A 37 -9.92 2.63 -2.40
N ASP A 38 -10.17 2.78 -1.10
CA ASP A 38 -10.72 1.70 -0.27
C ASP A 38 -12.01 2.14 0.43
N PHE A 39 -13.09 2.16 -0.35
CA PHE A 39 -14.46 2.32 0.15
C PHE A 39 -14.83 1.35 1.28
N ARG A 40 -14.33 0.11 1.26
CA ARG A 40 -14.65 -0.88 2.29
C ARG A 40 -13.95 -0.59 3.61
N ALA A 41 -12.82 0.12 3.58
CA ALA A 41 -12.13 0.60 4.76
C ALA A 41 -12.62 1.97 5.24
N THR A 42 -13.42 2.68 4.44
CA THR A 42 -13.95 4.02 4.76
C THR A 42 -15.25 3.89 5.55
N PRO A 43 -15.31 4.30 6.83
CA PRO A 43 -16.55 4.28 7.60
C PRO A 43 -17.64 5.17 6.98
N GLU A 44 -18.90 4.80 7.15
CA GLU A 44 -20.01 5.68 6.75
C GLU A 44 -19.95 7.01 7.50
N GLY A 45 -20.15 8.12 6.78
CA GLY A 45 -20.11 9.46 7.36
C GLY A 45 -18.73 9.92 7.81
N TYR A 46 -17.65 9.22 7.44
CA TYR A 46 -16.28 9.57 7.86
C TYR A 46 -15.87 10.99 7.45
N PHE A 47 -16.39 11.50 6.33
CA PHE A 47 -16.17 12.86 5.88
C PHE A 47 -17.51 13.60 5.81
N GLU A 48 -17.79 14.44 6.81
CA GLU A 48 -18.98 15.29 6.80
C GLU A 48 -18.89 16.32 5.67
N GLY A 49 -19.66 16.10 4.61
CA GLY A 49 -19.79 17.05 3.50
C GLY A 49 -18.75 16.91 2.38
N THR A 50 -17.92 15.87 2.37
CA THR A 50 -17.05 15.55 1.22
C THR A 50 -17.13 14.06 0.85
N ASP A 51 -17.01 13.73 -0.43
CA ASP A 51 -16.98 12.35 -0.93
C ASP A 51 -15.56 11.75 -0.84
N GLU A 52 -14.78 12.12 0.18
CA GLU A 52 -13.44 11.57 0.34
C GLU A 52 -13.48 10.07 0.67
N VAL A 53 -12.46 9.34 0.25
CA VAL A 53 -12.35 7.89 0.43
C VAL A 53 -10.97 7.59 1.00
N LEU A 54 -10.92 6.78 2.06
CA LEU A 54 -9.66 6.29 2.59
C LEU A 54 -8.94 5.46 1.54
N SER A 55 -7.61 5.55 1.53
CA SER A 55 -6.79 4.74 0.66
C SER A 55 -6.28 3.51 1.39
N SER A 56 -5.86 2.52 0.61
CA SER A 56 -5.06 1.40 1.07
C SER A 56 -3.83 1.27 0.19
N TYR A 57 -2.75 0.72 0.73
CA TYR A 57 -1.59 0.29 -0.05
C TYR A 57 -1.53 -1.23 -0.13
N LEU A 58 -1.33 -1.75 -1.34
CA LEU A 58 -1.00 -3.14 -1.60
C LEU A 58 0.50 -3.23 -1.83
N VAL A 59 1.21 -3.97 -0.97
CA VAL A 59 2.67 -4.12 -1.01
C VAL A 59 2.99 -5.53 -1.47
N SER A 60 3.50 -5.66 -2.69
CA SER A 60 4.02 -6.91 -3.24
C SER A 60 5.53 -6.99 -3.02
N VAL A 61 5.99 -8.13 -2.51
CA VAL A 61 7.40 -8.38 -2.22
C VAL A 61 7.80 -9.69 -2.90
N SER A 62 8.84 -9.66 -3.73
CA SER A 62 9.36 -10.86 -4.39
C SER A 62 10.89 -10.91 -4.32
N PRO A 63 11.50 -12.08 -4.12
CA PRO A 63 12.97 -12.21 -4.11
C PRO A 63 13.59 -12.20 -5.52
N ASP A 64 12.82 -12.55 -6.56
CA ASP A 64 13.28 -12.73 -7.94
C ASP A 64 12.61 -11.76 -8.93
N GLY A 65 11.84 -10.79 -8.43
CA GLY A 65 11.05 -9.87 -9.24
C GLY A 65 9.83 -10.53 -9.89
N ASN A 66 9.60 -11.82 -9.64
CA ASN A 66 8.49 -12.57 -10.18
C ASN A 66 7.27 -12.44 -9.26
N TYR A 67 6.13 -12.06 -9.83
CA TYR A 67 4.89 -11.91 -9.09
C TYR A 67 4.32 -13.25 -8.60
N VAL A 68 4.70 -14.37 -9.22
CA VAL A 68 4.19 -15.72 -8.88
C VAL A 68 4.66 -16.19 -7.48
N SER A 69 5.85 -15.78 -7.06
CA SER A 69 6.45 -16.09 -5.76
C SER A 69 6.24 -14.99 -4.71
N SER A 70 5.45 -13.94 -5.04
CA SER A 70 5.38 -12.74 -4.22
C SER A 70 4.52 -12.91 -2.97
N LYS A 71 4.97 -12.29 -1.86
CA LYS A 71 4.13 -12.04 -0.70
C LYS A 71 3.35 -10.73 -0.92
N LEU A 72 2.07 -10.71 -0.57
CA LEU A 72 1.21 -9.53 -0.70
C LEU A 72 0.72 -9.08 0.68
N TYR A 73 1.04 -7.84 1.04
CA TYR A 73 0.57 -7.18 2.25
C TYR A 73 -0.43 -6.08 1.91
N LYS A 74 -1.33 -5.76 2.84
CA LYS A 74 -2.26 -4.65 2.71
C LYS A 74 -2.21 -3.74 3.93
N ILE A 75 -1.89 -2.47 3.69
CA ILE A 75 -1.97 -1.39 4.68
C ILE A 75 -3.30 -0.67 4.45
N LYS A 76 -4.21 -0.74 5.42
CA LYS A 76 -5.62 -0.31 5.25
C LYS A 76 -5.91 1.06 5.86
N GLY A 77 -6.90 1.76 5.29
CA GLY A 77 -7.62 2.83 5.98
C GLY A 77 -6.78 4.08 6.25
N ILE A 78 -5.92 4.45 5.32
CA ILE A 78 -4.99 5.58 5.45
C ILE A 78 -5.50 6.77 4.64
N LEU A 79 -5.62 7.93 5.30
CA LEU A 79 -6.07 9.18 4.70
C LEU A 79 -4.94 9.86 3.92
N ASN A 80 -5.18 10.19 2.65
CA ASN A 80 -4.23 10.92 1.79
C ASN A 80 -2.77 10.41 1.88
N PRO A 81 -2.51 9.10 1.74
CA PRO A 81 -1.20 8.57 2.07
C PRO A 81 -0.17 8.89 0.99
N LYS A 82 1.10 8.93 1.41
CA LYS A 82 2.29 9.11 0.59
C LYS A 82 3.41 8.21 1.10
N ILE A 83 3.97 7.38 0.21
CA ILE A 83 5.21 6.66 0.50
C ILE A 83 6.36 7.67 0.52
N ILE A 84 7.05 7.79 1.65
CA ILE A 84 8.26 8.60 1.78
C ILE A 84 9.47 7.79 1.34
N ASP A 85 9.60 6.57 1.88
CA ASP A 85 10.79 5.76 1.70
C ASP A 85 10.52 4.27 1.92
N VAL A 86 11.39 3.42 1.39
CA VAL A 86 11.44 1.98 1.64
C VAL A 86 12.89 1.60 1.94
N ILE A 87 13.16 1.10 3.13
CA ILE A 87 14.52 0.96 3.66
C ILE A 87 14.76 -0.51 4.05
N GLY A 88 15.83 -1.11 3.54
CA GLY A 88 16.25 -2.44 3.96
C GLY A 88 16.85 -2.42 5.37
N LEU A 89 16.49 -3.40 6.19
CA LEU A 89 17.10 -3.65 7.49
C LEU A 89 18.11 -4.79 7.36
N ALA A 90 17.80 -5.97 7.90
CA ALA A 90 18.53 -7.20 7.67
C ALA A 90 17.73 -8.10 6.74
N TYR A 91 18.34 -8.69 5.71
CA TYR A 91 17.62 -9.53 4.76
C TYR A 91 16.85 -10.66 5.47
N PRO A 92 15.54 -10.89 5.15
CA PRO A 92 14.73 -10.22 4.13
C PRO A 92 13.91 -9.02 4.64
N THR A 93 14.10 -8.60 5.89
CA THR A 93 13.32 -7.56 6.57
C THR A 93 13.56 -6.15 6.03
N PHE A 94 12.48 -5.39 5.89
CA PHE A 94 12.53 -4.00 5.45
C PHE A 94 11.44 -3.17 6.12
N GLN A 95 11.55 -1.84 6.02
CA GLN A 95 10.56 -0.91 6.52
C GLN A 95 10.04 0.00 5.42
N ILE A 96 8.75 0.31 5.49
CA ILE A 96 8.11 1.34 4.66
C ILE A 96 7.82 2.54 5.55
N LYS A 97 8.34 3.71 5.16
CA LYS A 97 8.04 4.99 5.79
C LYS A 97 6.89 5.65 5.06
N ILE A 98 5.77 5.84 5.74
CA ILE A 98 4.54 6.39 5.16
C ILE A 98 4.14 7.65 5.89
N GLU A 99 3.74 8.67 5.12
CA GLU A 99 3.07 9.84 5.64
C GLU A 99 1.57 9.79 5.29
N TYR A 100 0.70 10.04 6.25
CA TYR A 100 -0.75 10.05 6.02
C TYR A 100 -1.46 10.97 7.02
N GLY A 101 -2.73 11.26 6.77
CA GLY A 101 -3.56 12.16 7.58
C GLY A 101 -4.03 13.39 6.82
N ALA A 102 -4.87 14.20 7.47
CA ALA A 102 -5.38 15.44 6.93
C ALA A 102 -4.25 16.45 6.68
N TYR A 103 -4.47 17.43 5.81
CA TYR A 103 -3.47 18.43 5.42
C TYR A 103 -2.78 19.10 6.62
N ASN A 104 -3.56 19.47 7.65
CA ASN A 104 -3.07 20.13 8.86
C ASN A 104 -2.60 19.15 9.97
N ASN A 105 -2.73 17.83 9.77
CA ASN A 105 -2.44 16.82 10.78
C ASN A 105 -1.86 15.56 10.15
N ARG A 106 -0.68 15.72 9.53
CA ARG A 106 0.08 14.63 8.92
C ARG A 106 0.84 13.85 10.01
N LYS A 107 0.81 12.53 9.90
CA LYS A 107 1.55 11.59 10.74
C LYS A 107 2.53 10.82 9.88
N ILE A 108 3.67 10.45 10.47
CA ILE A 108 4.65 9.55 9.86
C ILE A 108 4.68 8.26 10.66
N GLU A 109 4.60 7.14 9.96
CA GLU A 109 4.67 5.81 10.53
C GLU A 109 5.73 4.97 9.80
N LEU A 110 6.39 4.10 10.55
CA LEU A 110 7.35 3.12 10.06
C LEU A 110 6.72 1.73 10.23
N LEU A 111 6.47 1.05 9.13
CA LEU A 111 5.88 -0.29 9.11
C LEU A 111 6.93 -1.30 8.67
N GLU A 112 7.13 -2.35 9.46
CA GLU A 112 8.12 -3.40 9.22
C GLU A 112 7.50 -4.63 8.55
N PHE A 113 8.24 -5.24 7.62
CA PHE A 113 7.81 -6.37 6.79
C PHE A 113 8.95 -7.37 6.61
N ASP A 114 8.61 -8.63 6.34
CA ASP A 114 9.50 -9.79 6.18
C ASP A 114 9.19 -10.68 4.95
#